data_AF-A0A9E3Y5J1-F1
#
_entry.id   AF-A0A9E3Y5J1-F1
#
_cell.length_a   1.000
_cell.length_b   1.000
_cell.length_c   1.000
_cell.angle_alpha   90.00
_cell.angle_beta   90.00
_cell.angle_gamma   90.00
#
_symmetry.space_group_name_H-M   'P 1'
#
loop_
_entity.id
_entity.type
_entity.pdbx_description
1 polymer ?
#
loop_
_entity_poly.entity_id
_entity_poly.type
_entity_poly.pdbx_seq_one_letter_code
_entity_poly.pdbx_strand_id
1 'polypeptide(L)'
;MAGPVPRARRGDAAAGTPRTVGGRSGPPTSSVRFRDPAEAGSALAITGPDADQGGSAAPGTGTNAVDVAAPRNRGLSATGRLRAVRAARPDPATLLPPAPSPRTAFRQRYGVVYDTQGPRVRIGVLWAASVALALAFRPLRPYGLATLYAVVAGVAAMQVVDAWHSVRRGSDRWVAALGASTLPMLATLGAGSLGAGILVLVVAALGGAVMRQDRDLPVLSAAGHTVLAAGLCGGASAALVLLADYEIGAVIILMVFVMVYDASDYLVGSGSSNGFEGPFAGGLFIVAVASLVAVTEVPPFRGGDVWTFALLTVLACPAGQLLASAMLPSSGARAPALRRLDSLLIVAPTWAGLIGLYLQQIA
;
A
#
# COMPACT_ATOMS: atom_id res chain seq x y z
N MET A 1 -44.01 18.62 -54.97
CA MET A 1 -44.04 19.98 -55.53
C MET A 1 -44.02 20.97 -54.37
N ALA A 2 -43.19 22.01 -54.48
CA ALA A 2 -42.84 23.03 -53.48
C ALA A 2 -42.05 22.49 -52.26
N GLY A 3 -40.87 22.98 -51.86
CA GLY A 3 -40.01 24.09 -52.25
C GLY A 3 -39.02 24.32 -51.08
N PRO A 4 -37.76 24.73 -51.31
CA PRO A 4 -36.69 24.64 -50.30
C PRO A 4 -36.66 25.82 -49.31
N VAL A 5 -36.25 25.55 -48.06
CA VAL A 5 -36.04 26.56 -47.01
C VAL A 5 -34.62 27.15 -47.10
N PRO A 6 -34.41 28.47 -46.92
CA PRO A 6 -33.14 29.14 -47.22
C PRO A 6 -32.12 29.10 -46.06
N ARG A 7 -30.84 29.03 -46.44
CA ARG A 7 -29.66 29.34 -45.62
C ARG A 7 -29.62 30.84 -45.28
N ALA A 8 -29.55 31.19 -44.00
CA ALA A 8 -29.14 32.52 -43.55
C ALA A 8 -27.62 32.55 -43.28
N ARG A 9 -27.00 33.61 -43.78
CA ARG A 9 -25.56 33.88 -43.87
C ARG A 9 -25.20 34.96 -42.85
N ARG A 10 -24.14 34.71 -42.07
CA ARG A 10 -23.05 35.63 -41.65
C ARG A 10 -23.42 37.10 -41.33
N GLY A 11 -23.24 37.47 -40.06
CA GLY A 11 -22.98 38.85 -39.62
C GLY A 11 -21.68 38.89 -38.82
N ASP A 12 -20.65 39.46 -39.42
CA ASP A 12 -19.39 39.85 -38.79
C ASP A 12 -19.51 41.27 -38.19
N ALA A 13 -18.60 41.58 -37.25
CA ALA A 13 -18.06 42.91 -36.87
C ALA A 13 -18.55 43.59 -35.57
N ALA A 14 -17.67 43.58 -34.56
CA ALA A 14 -17.09 44.76 -33.86
C ALA A 14 -16.06 44.23 -32.83
N ALA A 15 -14.74 44.29 -33.02
CA ALA A 15 -13.84 45.45 -32.95
C ALA A 15 -13.94 46.22 -31.61
N GLY A 16 -12.97 46.00 -30.71
CA GLY A 16 -12.93 46.69 -29.40
C GLY A 16 -11.71 46.39 -28.52
N THR A 17 -10.51 46.78 -28.97
CA THR A 17 -9.30 47.22 -28.21
C THR A 17 -8.54 46.29 -27.23
N PRO A 18 -7.20 46.43 -27.16
CA PRO A 18 -6.30 45.61 -26.35
C PRO A 18 -6.05 46.21 -24.96
N ARG A 19 -6.05 45.37 -23.91
CA ARG A 19 -5.48 45.70 -22.60
C ARG A 19 -4.21 44.87 -22.38
N THR A 20 -3.08 45.55 -22.45
CA THR A 20 -1.80 45.10 -21.89
C THR A 20 -1.62 45.64 -20.48
N VAL A 21 -0.69 44.98 -19.77
CA VAL A 21 0.04 45.40 -18.57
C VAL A 21 -0.43 44.82 -17.22
N GLY A 22 0.39 43.89 -16.72
CA GLY A 22 1.02 44.06 -15.40
C GLY A 22 0.52 43.13 -14.30
N GLY A 23 1.32 42.13 -13.94
CA GLY A 23 1.15 41.42 -12.67
C GLY A 23 1.77 40.03 -12.61
N ARG A 24 3.10 39.93 -12.71
CA ARG A 24 3.82 38.72 -12.29
C ARG A 24 3.68 38.58 -10.77
N SER A 25 2.83 37.68 -10.30
CA SER A 25 2.86 37.18 -8.94
C SER A 25 4.04 36.20 -8.81
N GLY A 26 5.11 36.64 -8.15
CA GLY A 26 6.23 35.78 -7.77
C GLY A 26 5.82 34.72 -6.74
N PRO A 27 6.61 33.64 -6.59
CA PRO A 27 6.35 32.60 -5.61
C PRO A 27 6.58 33.11 -4.18
N PRO A 28 5.85 32.60 -3.18
CA PRO A 28 6.02 33.00 -1.79
C PRO A 28 7.40 32.59 -1.26
N THR A 29 8.17 33.57 -0.79
CA THR A 29 9.40 33.35 -0.03
C THR A 29 9.06 32.88 1.38
N SER A 30 9.05 31.57 1.60
CA SER A 30 9.15 31.00 2.94
C SER A 30 10.60 31.09 3.40
N SER A 31 10.93 32.06 4.24
CA SER A 31 12.21 32.17 4.93
C SER A 31 12.30 31.12 6.04
N VAL A 32 12.65 29.89 5.69
CA VAL A 32 13.15 28.92 6.67
C VAL A 32 14.61 29.29 6.97
N ARG A 33 14.86 29.89 8.14
CA ARG A 33 16.20 30.03 8.70
C ARG A 33 16.70 28.64 9.09
N PHE A 34 17.66 28.11 8.33
CA PHE A 34 18.50 27.03 8.81
C PHE A 34 19.44 27.57 9.89
N ARG A 35 19.53 26.86 11.00
CA ARG A 35 20.44 27.13 12.11
C ARG A 35 21.84 26.66 11.69
N ASP A 36 22.84 27.53 11.82
CA ASP A 36 24.22 27.18 11.51
C ASP A 36 24.71 26.01 12.39
N PRO A 37 25.43 25.01 11.83
CA PRO A 37 25.94 23.85 12.55
C PRO A 37 27.15 24.15 13.46
N ALA A 38 27.46 25.42 13.73
CA ALA A 38 28.63 25.83 14.51
C ALA A 38 28.37 26.02 16.02
N GLU A 39 27.14 25.83 16.51
CA GLU A 39 26.80 26.00 17.94
C GLU A 39 26.45 24.69 18.69
N ALA A 40 26.68 23.52 18.10
CA ALA A 40 26.48 22.23 18.78
C ALA A 40 27.73 21.74 19.53
N GLY A 41 28.46 22.67 20.15
CA GLY A 41 29.68 22.37 20.90
C GLY A 41 29.60 22.94 22.31
N SER A 42 28.90 22.25 23.23
CA SER A 42 29.20 22.25 24.66
C SER A 42 28.24 21.34 25.44
N ALA A 43 28.84 20.60 26.39
CA ALA A 43 28.23 19.84 27.48
C ALA A 43 27.64 18.45 27.15
N LEU A 44 28.44 17.40 27.33
CA LEU A 44 28.47 16.71 28.64
C LEU A 44 29.70 15.80 28.71
N ALA A 45 30.62 16.15 29.62
CA ALA A 45 31.68 15.26 30.08
C ALA A 45 31.07 14.28 31.08
N ILE A 46 31.18 12.98 30.81
CA ILE A 46 31.05 11.92 31.81
C ILE A 46 32.41 11.25 31.89
N THR A 47 33.06 11.46 33.02
CA THR A 47 34.33 10.87 33.41
C THR A 47 34.14 9.56 34.15
N GLY A 48 34.98 8.58 33.81
CA GLY A 48 35.48 7.53 34.72
C GLY A 48 35.16 6.09 34.28
N PRO A 49 35.96 5.10 34.74
CA PRO A 49 37.41 5.07 34.74
C PRO A 49 37.98 3.81 34.05
N ASP A 50 39.30 3.82 33.90
CA ASP A 50 40.18 2.81 33.34
C ASP A 50 39.93 1.38 33.85
N ALA A 51 40.02 0.42 32.92
CA ALA A 51 40.48 -0.93 33.21
C ALA A 51 41.33 -1.43 32.05
N ASP A 52 42.51 -1.86 32.44
CA ASP A 52 43.72 -2.03 31.66
C ASP A 52 43.92 -3.53 31.32
N GLN A 53 44.75 -3.76 30.30
CA GLN A 53 45.60 -4.95 30.07
C GLN A 53 45.10 -6.24 29.39
N GLY A 54 45.91 -6.64 28.40
CA GLY A 54 46.21 -8.01 27.97
C GLY A 54 45.85 -8.27 26.50
N GLY A 55 46.71 -8.19 25.49
CA GLY A 55 48.14 -8.48 25.43
C GLY A 55 48.37 -9.87 24.82
N SER A 56 48.52 -9.98 23.49
CA SER A 56 49.35 -11.02 22.86
C SER A 56 49.76 -10.67 21.42
N ALA A 57 51.07 -10.50 21.24
CA ALA A 57 51.85 -10.55 20.00
C ALA A 57 51.77 -11.98 19.39
N ALA A 58 52.13 -12.35 18.15
CA ALA A 58 52.82 -11.83 16.94
C ALA A 58 52.68 -12.96 15.87
N PRO A 59 53.51 -13.07 14.80
CA PRO A 59 53.88 -12.16 13.71
C PRO A 59 53.58 -12.76 12.31
N GLY A 60 53.72 -11.98 11.23
CA GLY A 60 54.04 -12.58 9.92
C GLY A 60 53.75 -11.72 8.68
N THR A 61 54.73 -10.88 8.33
CA THR A 61 55.33 -10.72 6.98
C THR A 61 54.44 -10.68 5.73
N GLY A 62 54.43 -9.51 5.08
CA GLY A 62 53.93 -9.34 3.72
C GLY A 62 54.01 -7.89 3.23
N THR A 63 55.20 -7.30 3.26
CA THR A 63 55.49 -5.95 2.77
C THR A 63 55.44 -5.90 1.24
N ASN A 64 54.37 -5.37 0.66
CA ASN A 64 54.41 -4.78 -0.68
C ASN A 64 54.39 -3.26 -0.53
N ALA A 65 55.60 -2.71 -0.58
CA ALA A 65 55.86 -1.29 -0.71
C ALA A 65 55.24 -0.78 -2.02
N VAL A 66 54.18 0.02 -1.90
CA VAL A 66 53.78 0.93 -2.96
C VAL A 66 54.42 2.27 -2.62
N ASP A 67 55.40 2.65 -3.44
CA ASP A 67 56.02 3.96 -3.48
C ASP A 67 54.96 5.06 -3.60
N VAL A 68 54.52 5.59 -2.45
CA VAL A 68 53.82 6.88 -2.40
C VAL A 68 54.91 7.95 -2.41
N ALA A 69 55.33 8.32 -3.62
CA ALA A 69 56.16 9.47 -3.86
C ALA A 69 55.51 10.72 -3.24
N ALA A 70 56.08 11.18 -2.13
CA ALA A 70 55.72 12.43 -1.49
C ALA A 70 55.94 13.59 -2.48
N PRO A 71 54.96 14.48 -2.70
CA PRO A 71 55.23 15.72 -3.41
C PRO A 71 56.11 16.60 -2.52
N ARG A 72 57.37 16.76 -2.94
CA ARG A 72 58.30 17.76 -2.41
C ARG A 72 57.65 19.14 -2.48
N ASN A 73 57.26 19.66 -1.32
CA ASN A 73 56.98 21.09 -1.12
C ASN A 73 58.28 21.88 -1.34
N ARG A 74 58.53 22.28 -2.59
CA ARG A 74 59.51 23.29 -2.97
C ARG A 74 58.80 24.33 -3.83
N GLY A 75 58.56 25.50 -3.26
CA GLY A 75 57.95 26.61 -3.99
C GLY A 75 57.43 27.71 -3.07
N LEU A 76 58.24 28.16 -2.10
CA LEU A 76 58.09 29.50 -1.54
C LEU A 76 58.51 30.49 -2.63
N SER A 77 57.59 30.83 -3.54
CA SER A 77 57.71 32.06 -4.30
C SER A 77 57.36 33.21 -3.37
N ALA A 78 58.38 33.97 -3.00
CA ALA A 78 58.30 35.28 -2.37
C ALA A 78 57.70 36.30 -3.36
N THR A 79 56.41 36.16 -3.64
CA THR A 79 55.53 37.22 -4.15
C THR A 79 54.13 36.82 -3.69
N GLY A 80 53.54 37.61 -2.79
CA GLY A 80 52.26 37.34 -2.13
C GLY A 80 51.06 37.34 -3.08
N ARG A 81 50.98 36.34 -3.97
CA ARG A 81 49.78 35.99 -4.72
C ARG A 81 49.38 34.58 -4.34
N LEU A 82 48.40 34.50 -3.45
CA LEU A 82 47.64 33.30 -3.15
C LEU A 82 47.08 32.74 -4.47
N ARG A 83 47.76 31.73 -5.03
CA ARG A 83 47.22 30.96 -6.15
C ARG A 83 46.14 30.08 -5.55
N ALA A 84 44.89 30.53 -5.66
CA ALA A 84 43.72 29.79 -5.21
C ALA A 84 43.77 28.38 -5.83
N VAL A 85 44.06 27.38 -5.00
CA VAL A 85 43.89 25.97 -5.36
C VAL A 85 42.38 25.80 -5.51
N ARG A 86 41.92 25.85 -6.75
CA ARG A 86 40.52 25.61 -7.10
C ARG A 86 40.24 24.16 -6.75
N ALA A 87 39.67 23.93 -5.56
CA ALA A 87 39.17 22.63 -5.16
C ALA A 87 38.34 22.06 -6.32
N ALA A 88 38.70 20.85 -6.78
CA ALA A 88 38.01 20.19 -7.88
C ALA A 88 36.52 20.18 -7.54
N ARG A 89 35.73 20.87 -8.36
CA ARG A 89 34.29 20.99 -8.17
C ARG A 89 33.74 19.57 -8.13
N PRO A 90 33.05 19.14 -7.04
CA PRO A 90 32.46 17.81 -6.98
C PRO A 90 31.63 17.59 -8.24
N ASP A 91 31.84 16.46 -8.90
CA ASP A 91 31.13 16.13 -10.13
C ASP A 91 29.62 16.25 -9.83
N PRO A 92 28.87 17.11 -10.53
CA PRO A 92 27.43 17.28 -10.30
C PRO A 92 26.66 15.95 -10.35
N ALA A 93 27.20 14.92 -11.03
CA ALA A 93 26.64 13.57 -11.01
C ALA A 93 26.64 12.91 -9.61
N THR A 94 27.57 13.29 -8.72
CA THR A 94 27.63 12.81 -7.32
C THR A 94 26.70 13.59 -6.38
N LEU A 95 26.25 14.77 -6.79
CA LEU A 95 25.30 15.61 -6.05
C LEU A 95 23.85 15.33 -6.43
N LEU A 96 23.64 14.71 -7.60
CA LEU A 96 22.32 14.25 -8.00
C LEU A 96 22.04 12.88 -7.37
N PRO A 97 20.83 12.66 -6.82
CA PRO A 97 20.45 11.33 -6.39
C PRO A 97 20.62 10.35 -7.55
N PRO A 98 21.14 9.14 -7.29
CA PRO A 98 21.39 8.15 -8.35
C PRO A 98 20.13 7.96 -9.16
N ALA A 99 20.27 8.05 -10.49
CA ALA A 99 19.15 7.84 -11.40
C ALA A 99 18.50 6.49 -11.07
N PRO A 100 17.17 6.43 -10.89
CA PRO A 100 16.50 5.19 -10.54
C PRO A 100 16.81 4.17 -11.63
N SER A 101 17.37 3.02 -11.22
CA SER A 101 17.68 1.93 -12.15
C SER A 101 16.43 1.54 -12.94
N PRO A 102 16.56 1.22 -14.24
CA PRO A 102 15.42 0.87 -15.08
C PRO A 102 14.73 -0.37 -14.50
N ARG A 103 13.59 -0.15 -13.82
CA ARG A 103 12.79 -1.23 -13.24
C ARG A 103 12.16 -2.02 -14.39
N THR A 104 12.20 -3.36 -14.30
CA THR A 104 11.51 -4.25 -15.24
C THR A 104 10.02 -3.91 -15.30
N ALA A 105 9.37 -4.10 -16.45
CA ALA A 105 7.94 -3.80 -16.64
C ALA A 105 7.05 -4.53 -15.61
N PHE A 106 7.45 -5.73 -15.19
CA PHE A 106 6.79 -6.47 -14.12
C PHE A 106 6.86 -5.72 -12.78
N ARG A 107 8.03 -5.22 -12.38
CA ARG A 107 8.19 -4.46 -11.13
C ARG A 107 7.48 -3.10 -11.18
N GLN A 108 7.32 -2.51 -12.36
CA GLN A 108 6.51 -1.29 -12.53
C GLN A 108 5.01 -1.54 -12.39
N ARG A 109 4.54 -2.75 -12.73
CA ARG A 109 3.10 -3.09 -12.67
C ARG A 109 2.67 -3.73 -11.36
N TYR A 110 3.55 -4.52 -10.73
CA TYR A 110 3.22 -5.30 -9.52
C TYR A 110 4.10 -4.95 -8.32
N GLY A 111 5.11 -4.10 -8.47
CA GLY A 111 5.98 -3.73 -7.37
C GLY A 111 5.25 -2.87 -6.35
N VAL A 112 5.14 -3.38 -5.13
CA VAL A 112 4.69 -2.63 -3.96
C VAL A 112 5.78 -1.64 -3.58
N VAL A 113 5.46 -0.34 -3.57
CA VAL A 113 6.39 0.70 -3.13
C VAL A 113 6.10 0.99 -1.67
N TYR A 114 6.97 0.53 -0.78
CA TYR A 114 6.91 0.88 0.63
C TYR A 114 7.40 2.31 0.81
N ASP A 115 6.53 3.17 1.33
CA ASP A 115 6.87 4.52 1.72
C ASP A 115 7.05 4.53 3.23
N THR A 116 8.31 4.65 3.66
CA THR A 116 8.69 4.65 5.08
C THR A 116 8.44 5.98 5.77
N GLN A 117 8.14 7.03 5.00
CA GLN A 117 7.98 8.38 5.51
C GLN A 117 6.49 8.69 5.71
N GLY A 118 6.08 8.91 6.97
CA GLY A 118 4.79 9.54 7.30
C GLY A 118 3.90 8.81 8.32
N PRO A 119 2.66 9.30 8.54
CA PRO A 119 1.74 8.82 9.58
C PRO A 119 1.16 7.42 9.36
N ARG A 120 1.64 6.67 8.36
CA ARG A 120 1.09 5.36 7.94
C ARG A 120 1.19 4.29 9.02
N VAL A 121 2.27 4.32 9.82
CA VAL A 121 2.44 3.40 10.97
C VAL A 121 1.33 3.65 11.99
N ARG A 122 1.03 4.91 12.31
CA ARG A 122 -0.05 5.26 13.25
C ARG A 122 -1.42 4.78 12.74
N ILE A 123 -1.69 4.92 11.45
CA ILE A 123 -2.91 4.41 10.83
C ILE A 123 -2.97 2.88 10.91
N GLY A 124 -1.86 2.19 10.70
CA GLY A 124 -1.78 0.73 10.85
C GLY A 124 -2.07 0.27 12.28
N VAL A 125 -1.49 0.95 13.27
CA VAL A 125 -1.77 0.68 14.70
C VAL A 125 -3.23 0.95 15.04
N LEU A 126 -3.79 2.09 14.58
CA LEU A 126 -5.22 2.40 14.77
C LEU A 126 -6.13 1.36 14.12
N TRP A 127 -5.77 0.86 12.94
CA TRP A 127 -6.49 -0.21 12.26
C TRP A 127 -6.48 -1.50 13.07
N ALA A 128 -5.29 -1.95 13.50
CA ALA A 128 -5.16 -3.15 14.32
C ALA A 128 -5.95 -3.03 15.63
N ALA A 129 -5.87 -1.87 16.30
CA ALA A 129 -6.65 -1.59 17.50
C ALA A 129 -8.16 -1.60 17.25
N SER A 130 -8.62 -1.06 16.12
CA SER A 130 -10.04 -1.04 15.74
C SER A 130 -10.58 -2.45 15.50
N VAL A 131 -9.83 -3.29 14.78
CA VAL A 131 -10.19 -4.70 14.55
C VAL A 131 -10.17 -5.48 15.87
N ALA A 132 -9.13 -5.30 16.69
CA ALA A 132 -9.04 -5.95 18.00
C ALA A 132 -10.22 -5.56 18.91
N LEU A 133 -10.58 -4.28 18.96
CA LEU A 133 -11.73 -3.80 19.74
C LEU A 133 -13.04 -4.40 19.23
N ALA A 134 -13.23 -4.44 17.91
CA ALA A 134 -14.42 -5.04 17.29
C ALA A 134 -14.56 -6.53 17.64
N LEU A 135 -13.46 -7.28 17.65
CA LEU A 135 -13.46 -8.71 17.99
C LEU A 135 -13.61 -8.97 19.50
N ALA A 136 -12.92 -8.17 20.33
CA ALA A 136 -12.90 -8.34 21.78
C ALA A 136 -14.23 -7.97 22.45
N PHE A 137 -14.90 -6.92 21.99
CA PHE A 137 -16.14 -6.45 22.62
C PHE A 137 -17.36 -7.20 22.06
N ARG A 138 -17.84 -8.22 22.81
CA ARG A 138 -18.91 -9.14 22.40
C ARG A 138 -20.15 -8.46 21.78
N PRO A 139 -20.71 -7.36 22.34
CA PRO A 139 -21.87 -6.67 21.74
C PRO A 139 -21.59 -6.05 20.36
N LEU A 140 -20.35 -5.63 20.11
CA LEU A 140 -19.94 -5.02 18.84
C LEU A 140 -19.46 -6.07 17.82
N ARG A 141 -19.40 -7.35 18.16
CA ARG A 141 -18.70 -8.33 17.32
C ARG A 141 -19.26 -8.47 15.89
N PRO A 142 -20.55 -8.79 15.68
CA PRO A 142 -21.08 -8.92 14.32
C PRO A 142 -21.17 -7.56 13.62
N TYR A 143 -21.69 -6.54 14.31
CA TYR A 143 -21.99 -5.25 13.69
C TYR A 143 -20.78 -4.33 13.56
N GLY A 144 -19.87 -4.36 14.52
CA GLY A 144 -18.65 -3.55 14.54
C GLY A 144 -17.66 -3.99 13.46
N LEU A 145 -17.44 -5.31 13.32
CA LEU A 145 -16.61 -5.84 12.25
C LEU A 145 -17.24 -5.55 10.88
N ALA A 146 -18.55 -5.80 10.72
CA ALA A 146 -19.27 -5.49 9.49
C ALA A 146 -19.23 -4.00 9.15
N THR A 147 -19.39 -3.10 10.12
CA THR A 147 -19.32 -1.64 9.91
C THR A 147 -17.92 -1.19 9.50
N LEU A 148 -16.90 -1.64 10.22
CA LEU A 148 -15.52 -1.30 9.93
C LEU A 148 -15.14 -1.73 8.51
N TYR A 149 -15.43 -3.00 8.16
CA TYR A 149 -15.10 -3.54 6.85
C TYR A 149 -16.03 -3.05 5.73
N ALA A 150 -17.28 -2.68 6.01
CA ALA A 150 -18.16 -2.01 5.05
C ALA A 150 -17.54 -0.69 4.58
N VAL A 151 -17.10 0.15 5.53
CA VAL A 151 -16.49 1.45 5.21
C VAL A 151 -15.22 1.25 4.38
N VAL A 152 -14.33 0.34 4.79
CA VAL A 152 -13.08 0.10 4.06
C VAL A 152 -13.34 -0.50 2.68
N ALA A 153 -14.26 -1.46 2.55
CA ALA A 153 -14.64 -2.05 1.27
C ALA A 153 -15.21 -1.01 0.30
N GLY A 154 -16.11 -0.15 0.79
CA GLY A 154 -16.67 0.95 0.00
C GLY A 154 -15.62 1.91 -0.51
N VAL A 155 -14.73 2.36 0.37
CA VAL A 155 -13.63 3.27 -0.01
C VAL A 155 -12.63 2.58 -0.94
N ALA A 156 -12.32 1.30 -0.73
CA ALA A 156 -11.44 0.53 -1.61
C ALA A 156 -12.03 0.37 -3.02
N ALA A 157 -13.30 -0.01 -3.14
CA ALA A 157 -13.98 -0.12 -4.43
C ALA A 157 -14.05 1.23 -5.16
N MET A 158 -14.32 2.31 -4.43
CA MET A 158 -14.28 3.68 -4.97
C MET A 158 -12.89 4.02 -5.51
N GLN A 159 -11.82 3.74 -4.74
CA GLN A 159 -10.43 3.99 -5.15
C GLN A 159 -10.04 3.21 -6.41
N VAL A 160 -10.50 1.96 -6.54
CA VAL A 160 -10.27 1.15 -7.75
C VAL A 160 -10.92 1.83 -8.96
N VAL A 161 -12.20 2.23 -8.84
CA VAL A 161 -12.93 2.88 -9.95
C VAL A 161 -12.32 4.24 -10.30
N ASP A 162 -12.02 5.08 -9.30
CA ASP A 162 -11.43 6.40 -9.50
C ASP A 162 -10.03 6.31 -10.13
N ALA A 163 -9.23 5.30 -9.76
CA ALA A 163 -7.94 5.06 -10.40
C ALA A 163 -8.11 4.76 -11.89
N TRP A 164 -9.10 3.94 -12.26
CA TRP A 164 -9.38 3.64 -13.67
C TRP A 164 -9.98 4.82 -14.43
N HIS A 165 -10.72 5.73 -13.79
CA HIS A 165 -11.25 6.94 -14.43
C HIS A 165 -10.16 7.86 -14.99
N SER A 166 -8.92 7.78 -14.48
CA SER A 166 -7.78 8.48 -15.05
C SER A 166 -7.34 7.95 -16.41
N VAL A 167 -7.69 6.69 -16.73
CA VAL A 167 -7.35 6.01 -17.99
C VAL A 167 -8.55 5.90 -18.91
N ARG A 168 -9.72 5.51 -18.38
CA ARG A 168 -10.99 5.35 -19.11
C ARG A 168 -12.17 5.64 -18.20
N ARG A 169 -13.13 6.45 -18.65
CA ARG A 169 -14.37 6.72 -17.90
C ARG A 169 -15.43 5.70 -18.27
N GLY A 170 -16.21 5.23 -17.29
CA GLY A 170 -17.37 4.38 -17.61
C GLY A 170 -18.01 3.71 -16.41
N SER A 171 -17.22 3.29 -15.42
CA SER A 171 -17.72 2.63 -14.21
C SER A 171 -18.34 3.62 -13.23
N ASP A 172 -19.40 3.23 -12.53
CA ASP A 172 -20.05 4.08 -11.53
C ASP A 172 -19.41 3.90 -10.15
N ARG A 173 -18.75 4.96 -9.66
CA ARG A 173 -18.05 4.95 -8.37
C ARG A 173 -18.98 4.76 -7.17
N TRP A 174 -20.21 5.27 -7.24
CA TRP A 174 -21.15 5.22 -6.13
C TRP A 174 -21.81 3.86 -6.03
N VAL A 175 -22.18 3.28 -7.18
CA VAL A 175 -22.66 1.89 -7.21
C VAL A 175 -21.57 0.94 -6.71
N ALA A 176 -20.30 1.15 -7.10
CA ALA A 176 -19.20 0.35 -6.59
C ALA A 176 -19.02 0.47 -5.07
N ALA A 177 -19.02 1.70 -4.54
CA ALA A 177 -18.82 1.96 -3.12
C ALA A 177 -19.98 1.43 -2.25
N LEU A 178 -21.22 1.72 -2.62
CA LEU A 178 -22.41 1.26 -1.90
C LEU A 178 -22.54 -0.26 -2.01
N GLY A 179 -22.30 -0.80 -3.21
CA GLY A 179 -22.22 -2.24 -3.45
C GLY A 179 -21.26 -2.93 -2.51
N ALA A 180 -19.99 -2.50 -2.49
CA ALA A 180 -18.97 -3.10 -1.64
C ALA A 180 -19.29 -2.95 -0.13
N SER A 181 -19.86 -1.82 0.28
CA SER A 181 -20.20 -1.55 1.68
C SER A 181 -21.36 -2.42 2.19
N THR A 182 -22.33 -2.73 1.32
CA THR A 182 -23.51 -3.50 1.70
C THR A 182 -23.22 -4.99 1.89
N LEU A 183 -22.25 -5.57 1.17
CA LEU A 183 -21.95 -7.01 1.25
C LEU A 183 -21.56 -7.49 2.67
N PRO A 184 -20.62 -6.87 3.41
CA PRO A 184 -20.32 -7.29 4.78
C PRO A 184 -21.47 -7.07 5.76
N MET A 185 -22.37 -6.13 5.49
CA MET A 185 -23.60 -5.97 6.28
C MET A 185 -24.57 -7.13 6.02
N LEU A 186 -24.77 -7.51 4.76
CA LEU A 186 -25.62 -8.65 4.40
C LEU A 186 -25.06 -9.98 4.90
N ALA A 187 -23.74 -10.10 5.03
CA ALA A 187 -23.11 -11.26 5.65
C ALA A 187 -23.53 -11.47 7.11
N THR A 188 -23.90 -10.41 7.85
CA THR A 188 -24.46 -10.55 9.22
C THR A 188 -25.83 -11.23 9.24
N LEU A 189 -26.51 -11.32 8.09
CA LEU A 189 -27.77 -12.01 7.89
C LEU A 189 -27.58 -13.40 7.25
N GLY A 190 -26.33 -13.87 7.14
CA GLY A 190 -25.96 -15.18 6.59
C GLY A 190 -25.64 -15.20 5.10
N ALA A 191 -25.16 -16.36 4.64
CA ALA A 191 -24.66 -16.57 3.27
C ALA A 191 -25.72 -16.39 2.18
N GLY A 192 -26.99 -16.75 2.46
CA GLY A 192 -28.10 -16.56 1.52
C GLY A 192 -28.36 -15.07 1.23
N SER A 193 -28.38 -14.25 2.27
CA SER A 193 -28.53 -12.78 2.17
C SER A 193 -27.36 -12.14 1.41
N LEU A 194 -26.14 -12.61 1.66
CA LEU A 194 -24.96 -12.20 0.90
C LEU A 194 -25.08 -12.54 -0.59
N GLY A 195 -25.51 -13.76 -0.92
CA GLY A 195 -25.74 -14.18 -2.31
C GLY A 195 -26.78 -13.31 -3.03
N ALA A 196 -27.90 -13.02 -2.38
CA ALA A 196 -28.91 -12.09 -2.89
C ALA A 196 -28.35 -10.67 -3.09
N GLY A 197 -27.52 -10.20 -2.16
CA GLY A 197 -26.82 -8.91 -2.26
C GLY A 197 -25.91 -8.81 -3.50
N ILE A 198 -25.17 -9.88 -3.81
CA ILE A 198 -24.33 -9.94 -5.01
C ILE A 198 -25.18 -9.85 -6.28
N LEU A 199 -26.34 -10.53 -6.33
CA LEU A 199 -27.24 -10.43 -7.48
C LEU A 199 -27.80 -9.01 -7.64
N VAL A 200 -28.21 -8.36 -6.54
CA VAL A 200 -28.66 -6.96 -6.56
C VAL A 200 -27.54 -6.03 -7.02
N LEU A 201 -26.31 -6.24 -6.58
CA LEU A 201 -25.14 -5.48 -7.03
C LEU A 201 -24.94 -5.60 -8.55
N VAL A 202 -25.07 -6.79 -9.12
CA VAL A 202 -24.96 -6.99 -10.57
C VAL A 202 -26.05 -6.21 -11.32
N VAL A 203 -27.30 -6.28 -10.86
CA VAL A 203 -28.42 -5.54 -11.45
C VAL A 203 -28.21 -4.03 -11.33
N ALA A 204 -27.78 -3.54 -10.16
CA ALA A 204 -27.50 -2.12 -9.93
C ALA A 204 -26.33 -1.62 -10.79
N ALA A 205 -25.28 -2.43 -10.97
CA ALA A 205 -24.15 -2.10 -11.83
C ALA A 205 -24.56 -2.02 -13.31
N LEU A 206 -25.41 -2.93 -13.78
CA LEU A 206 -25.98 -2.87 -15.13
C LEU A 206 -26.88 -1.64 -15.31
N GLY A 207 -27.77 -1.37 -14.35
CA GLY A 207 -28.64 -0.19 -14.35
C GLY A 207 -27.83 1.11 -14.39
N GLY A 208 -26.86 1.26 -13.48
CA GLY A 208 -25.96 2.42 -13.43
C GLY A 208 -25.15 2.59 -14.71
N ALA A 209 -24.67 1.49 -15.30
CA ALA A 209 -23.98 1.54 -16.58
C ALA A 209 -24.90 2.00 -17.73
N VAL A 210 -26.16 1.54 -17.78
CA VAL A 210 -27.15 1.93 -18.81
C VAL A 210 -27.54 3.40 -18.68
N MET A 211 -27.71 3.91 -17.46
CA MET A 211 -28.15 5.29 -17.21
C MET A 211 -27.05 6.33 -17.48
N ARG A 212 -25.76 5.94 -17.47
CA ARG A 212 -24.65 6.84 -17.82
C ARG A 212 -24.50 7.01 -19.33
N GLN A 213 -24.66 8.26 -19.78
CA GLN A 213 -24.43 8.67 -21.17
C GLN A 213 -22.95 8.97 -21.46
N ASP A 214 -22.21 9.50 -20.48
CA ASP A 214 -20.79 9.85 -20.62
C ASP A 214 -19.86 8.69 -20.22
N ARG A 215 -19.70 7.73 -21.13
CA ARG A 215 -18.83 6.57 -20.93
C ARG A 215 -17.98 6.29 -22.17
N ASP A 216 -16.73 5.93 -21.93
CA ASP A 216 -15.78 5.46 -22.95
C ASP A 216 -15.85 3.94 -23.13
N LEU A 217 -16.55 3.25 -22.21
CA LEU A 217 -16.67 1.79 -22.16
C LEU A 217 -18.06 1.31 -22.58
N PRO A 218 -18.16 0.13 -23.24
CA PRO A 218 -19.44 -0.55 -23.43
C PRO A 218 -20.15 -0.86 -22.10
N VAL A 219 -21.49 -0.91 -22.11
CA VAL A 219 -22.35 -1.17 -20.92
C VAL A 219 -21.80 -2.32 -20.08
N LEU A 220 -21.53 -3.46 -20.72
CA LEU A 220 -21.15 -4.70 -20.06
C LEU A 220 -19.77 -4.59 -19.41
N SER A 221 -18.82 -3.88 -20.05
CA SER A 221 -17.48 -3.66 -19.51
C SER A 221 -17.51 -2.70 -18.32
N ALA A 222 -18.30 -1.63 -18.39
CA ALA A 222 -18.49 -0.69 -17.28
C ALA A 222 -19.16 -1.36 -16.06
N ALA A 223 -20.21 -2.15 -16.29
CA ALA A 223 -20.86 -2.93 -15.24
C ALA A 223 -19.90 -3.98 -14.67
N GLY A 224 -19.18 -4.71 -15.53
CA GLY A 224 -18.20 -5.72 -15.12
C GLY A 224 -17.09 -5.16 -14.24
N HIS A 225 -16.55 -3.98 -14.56
CA HIS A 225 -15.57 -3.30 -13.71
C HIS A 225 -16.15 -2.88 -12.36
N THR A 226 -17.39 -2.39 -12.35
CA THR A 226 -18.10 -2.00 -11.11
C THR A 226 -18.32 -3.22 -10.21
N VAL A 227 -18.80 -4.32 -10.79
CA VAL A 227 -19.02 -5.60 -10.08
C VAL A 227 -17.69 -6.20 -9.61
N LEU A 228 -16.64 -6.16 -10.40
CA LEU A 228 -15.33 -6.67 -10.01
C LEU A 228 -14.76 -5.88 -8.83
N ALA A 229 -14.77 -4.54 -8.90
CA ALA A 229 -14.27 -3.69 -7.83
C ALA A 229 -15.07 -3.89 -6.53
N ALA A 230 -16.41 -3.85 -6.63
CA ALA A 230 -17.28 -3.98 -5.48
C ALA A 230 -17.33 -5.40 -4.91
N GLY A 231 -17.41 -6.39 -5.78
CA GLY A 231 -17.51 -7.80 -5.45
C GLY A 231 -16.22 -8.34 -4.81
N LEU A 232 -15.04 -7.97 -5.30
CA LEU A 232 -13.79 -8.40 -4.67
C LEU A 232 -13.57 -7.72 -3.31
N CYS A 233 -13.71 -6.39 -3.23
CA CYS A 233 -13.49 -5.66 -1.98
C CYS A 233 -14.55 -6.01 -0.92
N GLY A 234 -15.82 -6.01 -1.33
CA GLY A 234 -16.95 -6.32 -0.46
C GLY A 234 -17.06 -7.81 -0.14
N GLY A 235 -16.74 -8.70 -1.08
CA GLY A 235 -16.74 -10.15 -0.87
C GLY A 235 -15.65 -10.61 0.10
N ALA A 236 -14.44 -10.06 -0.01
CA ALA A 236 -13.36 -10.33 0.96
C ALA A 236 -13.74 -9.87 2.38
N SER A 237 -14.34 -8.68 2.47
CA SER A 237 -14.85 -8.11 3.72
C SER A 237 -16.01 -8.92 4.29
N ALA A 238 -16.94 -9.36 3.44
CA ALA A 238 -18.07 -10.21 3.83
C ALA A 238 -17.61 -11.60 4.29
N ALA A 239 -16.58 -12.16 3.68
CA ALA A 239 -15.99 -13.43 4.10
C ALA A 239 -15.42 -13.36 5.52
N LEU A 240 -14.80 -12.25 5.92
CA LEU A 240 -14.37 -12.06 7.32
C LEU A 240 -15.55 -12.00 8.29
N VAL A 241 -16.64 -11.34 7.91
CA VAL A 241 -17.85 -11.27 8.73
C VAL A 241 -18.50 -12.65 8.87
N LEU A 242 -18.61 -13.42 7.78
CA LEU A 242 -19.10 -14.80 7.82
C LEU A 242 -18.18 -15.69 8.67
N LEU A 243 -16.87 -15.56 8.53
CA LEU A 243 -15.92 -16.34 9.30
C LEU A 243 -16.05 -16.05 10.81
N ALA A 244 -16.33 -14.81 11.19
CA ALA A 244 -16.59 -14.43 12.58
C ALA A 244 -17.88 -15.03 13.15
N ASP A 245 -18.87 -15.31 12.28
CA ASP A 245 -20.12 -15.98 12.64
C ASP A 245 -19.94 -17.51 12.70
N TYR A 246 -19.15 -18.08 11.78
CA TYR A 246 -18.85 -19.51 11.74
C TYR A 246 -18.01 -19.96 12.94
N GLU A 247 -16.87 -19.29 13.19
CA GLU A 247 -15.97 -19.66 14.26
C GLU A 247 -15.06 -18.48 14.63
N ILE A 248 -15.30 -17.91 15.81
CA ILE A 248 -14.57 -16.72 16.25
C ILE A 248 -13.07 -16.97 16.42
N GLY A 249 -12.67 -18.15 16.89
CA GLY A 249 -11.26 -18.47 17.04
C GLY A 249 -10.54 -18.40 15.69
N ALA A 250 -11.18 -18.88 14.62
CA ALA A 250 -10.62 -18.85 13.27
C ALA A 250 -10.42 -17.42 12.75
N VAL A 251 -11.42 -16.52 12.92
CA VAL A 251 -11.26 -15.13 12.46
C VAL A 251 -10.18 -14.38 13.26
N ILE A 252 -10.07 -14.64 14.57
CA ILE A 252 -9.01 -14.02 15.39
C ILE A 252 -7.63 -14.47 14.91
N ILE A 253 -7.43 -15.78 14.72
CA ILE A 253 -6.15 -16.34 14.27
C ILE A 253 -5.80 -15.83 12.86
N LEU A 254 -6.77 -15.81 11.94
CA LEU A 254 -6.58 -15.23 10.62
C LEU A 254 -6.13 -13.77 10.70
N MET A 255 -6.80 -12.96 11.53
CA MET A 255 -6.44 -11.56 11.68
C MET A 255 -5.05 -11.38 12.28
N VAL A 256 -4.65 -12.22 13.24
CA VAL A 256 -3.28 -12.22 13.77
C VAL A 256 -2.28 -12.57 12.67
N PHE A 257 -2.53 -13.60 11.86
CA PHE A 257 -1.65 -13.97 10.76
C PHE A 257 -1.49 -12.84 9.74
N VAL A 258 -2.59 -12.22 9.32
CA VAL A 258 -2.57 -11.12 8.35
C VAL A 258 -1.87 -9.89 8.94
N MET A 259 -2.14 -9.53 10.19
CA MET A 259 -1.48 -8.39 10.84
C MET A 259 0.03 -8.61 11.00
N VAL A 260 0.44 -9.81 11.41
CA VAL A 260 1.86 -10.18 11.53
C VAL A 260 2.53 -10.22 10.16
N TYR A 261 1.85 -10.78 9.15
CA TYR A 261 2.34 -10.77 7.78
C TYR A 261 2.57 -9.35 7.28
N ASP A 262 1.56 -8.47 7.37
CA ASP A 262 1.64 -7.09 6.89
C ASP A 262 2.71 -6.29 7.65
N ALA A 263 2.84 -6.49 8.96
CA ALA A 263 3.86 -5.82 9.77
C ALA A 263 5.27 -6.25 9.37
N SER A 264 5.51 -7.56 9.23
CA SER A 264 6.81 -8.11 8.86
C SER A 264 7.16 -7.82 7.40
N ASP A 265 6.20 -7.89 6.49
CA ASP A 265 6.34 -7.49 5.08
C ASP A 265 6.76 -6.02 4.98
N TYR A 266 6.10 -5.13 5.72
CA TYR A 266 6.47 -3.72 5.76
C TYR A 266 7.86 -3.49 6.37
N LEU A 267 8.15 -4.10 7.53
CA LEU A 267 9.41 -3.89 8.26
C LEU A 267 10.62 -4.37 7.45
N VAL A 268 10.55 -5.57 6.86
CA VAL A 268 11.65 -6.13 6.08
C VAL A 268 11.66 -5.57 4.65
N GLY A 269 10.48 -5.50 4.02
CA GLY A 269 10.33 -5.03 2.64
C GLY A 269 10.78 -3.58 2.45
N SER A 270 10.61 -2.73 3.46
CA SER A 270 11.06 -1.33 3.39
C SER A 270 12.58 -1.13 3.41
N GLY A 271 13.34 -2.06 3.98
CA GLY A 271 14.81 -2.04 3.98
C GLY A 271 15.45 -2.83 2.82
N SER A 272 14.67 -3.67 2.14
CA SER A 272 15.14 -4.59 1.12
C SER A 272 15.42 -3.93 -0.25
N SER A 273 16.40 -4.47 -0.98
CA SER A 273 16.62 -4.10 -2.39
C SER A 273 15.71 -4.88 -3.35
N ASN A 274 15.19 -6.02 -2.88
CA ASN A 274 14.41 -6.98 -3.65
C ASN A 274 12.96 -7.08 -3.16
N GLY A 275 11.99 -7.10 -4.08
CA GLY A 275 10.56 -7.06 -3.75
C GLY A 275 10.00 -8.34 -3.11
N PHE A 276 10.81 -9.39 -2.95
CA PHE A 276 10.39 -10.66 -2.37
C PHE A 276 10.78 -10.82 -0.90
N GLU A 277 11.76 -10.06 -0.40
CA GLU A 277 12.25 -10.21 0.98
C GLU A 277 11.15 -9.94 2.01
N GLY A 278 10.29 -8.96 1.76
CA GLY A 278 9.12 -8.65 2.60
C GLY A 278 8.13 -9.81 2.71
N PRO A 279 7.55 -10.31 1.59
CA PRO A 279 6.60 -11.42 1.64
C PRO A 279 7.17 -12.71 2.25
N PHE A 280 8.45 -13.00 2.01
CA PHE A 280 9.13 -14.14 2.63
C PHE A 280 9.26 -13.98 4.15
N ALA A 281 9.62 -12.79 4.62
CA ALA A 281 9.66 -12.51 6.06
C ALA A 281 8.28 -12.65 6.70
N GLY A 282 7.25 -12.07 6.09
CA GLY A 282 5.86 -12.24 6.54
C GLY A 282 5.45 -13.72 6.62
N GLY A 283 5.82 -14.51 5.62
CA GLY A 283 5.55 -15.95 5.61
C GLY A 283 6.23 -16.72 6.74
N LEU A 284 7.51 -16.43 7.03
CA LEU A 284 8.23 -17.04 8.15
C LEU A 284 7.63 -16.67 9.51
N PHE A 285 7.16 -15.43 9.67
CA PHE A 285 6.48 -15.03 10.90
C PHE A 285 5.11 -15.69 11.07
N ILE A 286 4.34 -15.92 9.99
CA ILE A 286 3.13 -16.75 10.06
C ILE A 286 3.46 -18.15 10.57
N VAL A 287 4.52 -18.79 10.06
CA VAL A 287 4.98 -20.12 10.51
C VAL A 287 5.31 -20.14 12.01
N ALA A 288 5.96 -19.09 12.51
CA ALA A 288 6.26 -18.95 13.93
C ALA A 288 4.99 -18.83 14.80
N VAL A 289 4.03 -17.99 14.39
CA VAL A 289 2.75 -17.85 15.11
C VAL A 289 1.92 -19.13 15.01
N ALA A 290 1.90 -19.80 13.86
CA ALA A 290 1.23 -21.07 13.68
C ALA A 290 1.80 -22.17 14.58
N SER A 291 3.13 -22.19 14.77
CA SER A 291 3.78 -23.10 15.72
C SER A 291 3.30 -22.87 17.15
N LEU A 292 3.16 -21.60 17.56
CA LEU A 292 2.63 -21.26 18.89
C LEU A 292 1.17 -21.72 19.04
N VAL A 293 0.33 -21.47 18.04
CA VAL A 293 -1.08 -21.92 18.01
C VAL A 293 -1.18 -23.45 18.05
N ALA A 294 -0.32 -24.15 17.31
CA ALA A 294 -0.27 -25.62 17.29
C ALA A 294 0.09 -26.20 18.65
N VAL A 295 1.07 -25.62 19.34
CA VAL A 295 1.53 -26.07 20.67
C VAL A 295 0.52 -25.75 21.76
N THR A 296 -0.19 -24.63 21.65
CA THR A 296 -1.17 -24.19 22.65
C THR A 296 -2.59 -24.69 22.39
N GLU A 297 -2.81 -25.40 21.27
CA GLU A 297 -4.11 -25.97 20.86
C GLU A 297 -5.27 -24.97 20.95
N VAL A 298 -5.04 -23.73 20.49
CA VAL A 298 -6.05 -22.68 20.55
C VAL A 298 -7.24 -23.07 19.67
N PRO A 299 -8.48 -23.16 20.23
CA PRO A 299 -9.67 -23.43 19.43
C PRO A 299 -9.83 -22.43 18.26
N PRO A 300 -10.27 -22.89 17.08
CA PRO A 300 -10.82 -24.22 16.78
C PRO A 300 -9.77 -25.27 16.39
N PHE A 301 -8.50 -24.91 16.25
CA PHE A 301 -7.50 -25.82 15.70
C PHE A 301 -6.94 -26.74 16.77
N ARG A 302 -6.86 -28.04 16.45
CA ARG A 302 -6.21 -29.03 17.31
C ARG A 302 -4.93 -29.51 16.65
N GLY A 303 -3.81 -29.32 17.35
CA GLY A 303 -2.48 -29.77 16.92
C GLY A 303 -2.13 -29.35 15.49
N GLY A 304 -2.15 -30.32 14.57
CA GLY A 304 -1.64 -30.17 13.20
C GLY A 304 -2.50 -29.31 12.25
N ASP A 305 -3.79 -29.14 12.52
CA ASP A 305 -4.73 -28.55 11.55
C ASP A 305 -4.37 -27.10 11.18
N VAL A 306 -3.81 -26.34 12.12
CA VAL A 306 -3.39 -24.95 11.91
C VAL A 306 -2.34 -24.82 10.81
N TRP A 307 -1.53 -25.86 10.55
CA TRP A 307 -0.48 -25.81 9.52
C TRP A 307 -1.06 -25.67 8.12
N THR A 308 -2.20 -26.30 7.83
CA THR A 308 -2.88 -26.16 6.54
C THR A 308 -3.33 -24.72 6.33
N PHE A 309 -3.92 -24.11 7.36
CA PHE A 309 -4.38 -22.72 7.34
C PHE A 309 -3.22 -21.71 7.29
N ALA A 310 -2.12 -22.01 7.98
CA ALA A 310 -0.90 -21.21 7.93
C ALA A 310 -0.29 -21.23 6.53
N LEU A 311 -0.10 -22.42 5.93
CA LEU A 311 0.42 -22.58 4.57
C LEU A 311 -0.48 -21.87 3.55
N LEU A 312 -1.79 -22.04 3.68
CA LEU A 312 -2.75 -21.32 2.85
C LEU A 312 -2.57 -19.80 2.95
N THR A 313 -2.39 -19.28 4.17
CA THR A 313 -2.20 -17.84 4.42
C THR A 313 -0.89 -17.32 3.83
N VAL A 314 0.20 -18.06 3.98
CA VAL A 314 1.52 -17.74 3.40
C VAL A 314 1.44 -17.59 1.88
N LEU A 315 0.62 -18.39 1.20
CA LEU A 315 0.43 -18.33 -0.25
C LEU A 315 -0.62 -17.28 -0.66
N ALA A 316 -1.71 -17.17 0.09
CA ALA A 316 -2.86 -16.33 -0.25
C ALA A 316 -2.60 -14.83 -0.02
N CYS A 317 -1.83 -14.46 1.01
CA CYS A 317 -1.49 -13.06 1.26
C CYS A 317 -0.74 -12.39 0.09
N PRO A 318 0.40 -12.92 -0.40
CA PRO A 318 1.09 -12.32 -1.54
C PRO A 318 0.25 -12.40 -2.82
N ALA A 319 -0.53 -13.47 -3.01
CA ALA A 319 -1.46 -13.56 -4.13
C ALA A 319 -2.53 -12.45 -4.08
N GLY A 320 -3.02 -12.10 -2.89
CA GLY A 320 -3.95 -11.00 -2.67
C GLY A 320 -3.35 -9.63 -2.99
N GLN A 321 -2.09 -9.40 -2.60
CA GLN A 321 -1.34 -8.19 -2.97
C GLN A 321 -1.13 -8.05 -4.49
N LEU A 322 -0.87 -9.17 -5.18
CA LEU A 322 -0.79 -9.22 -6.65
C LEU A 322 -2.15 -8.92 -7.29
N LEU A 323 -3.23 -9.50 -6.77
CA LEU A 323 -4.58 -9.26 -7.24
C LEU A 323 -4.99 -7.79 -7.07
N ALA A 324 -4.73 -7.19 -5.90
CA ALA A 324 -4.99 -5.77 -5.67
C ALA A 324 -4.19 -4.87 -6.64
N SER A 325 -2.94 -5.25 -6.93
CA SER A 325 -2.13 -4.52 -7.93
C SER A 325 -2.68 -4.69 -9.35
N ALA A 326 -3.23 -5.87 -9.69
CA ALA A 326 -3.89 -6.11 -10.98
C ALA A 326 -5.23 -5.37 -11.13
N MET A 327 -5.92 -5.09 -10.02
CA MET A 327 -7.14 -4.27 -9.99
C MET A 327 -6.86 -2.80 -10.28
N LEU A 328 -5.63 -2.33 -10.16
CA LEU A 328 -5.24 -0.94 -10.41
C LEU A 328 -4.61 -0.77 -11.79
N PRO A 329 -4.71 0.42 -12.42
CA PRO A 329 -4.06 0.68 -13.71
C PRO A 329 -2.52 0.69 -13.61
N SER A 330 -1.98 1.00 -12.43
CA SER A 330 -0.54 0.97 -12.13
C SER A 330 -0.31 0.67 -10.65
N SER A 331 0.85 0.12 -10.29
CA SER A 331 1.15 -0.22 -8.88
C SER A 331 1.23 1.02 -7.98
N GLY A 332 1.59 2.16 -8.55
CA GLY A 332 1.70 3.46 -7.88
C GLY A 332 0.37 4.22 -7.73
N ALA A 333 -0.74 3.68 -8.22
CA ALA A 333 -2.05 4.32 -8.05
C ALA A 333 -2.40 4.42 -6.55
N ARG A 334 -2.88 5.59 -6.14
CA ARG A 334 -3.16 5.89 -4.73
C ARG A 334 -4.46 5.20 -4.28
N ALA A 335 -4.34 4.01 -3.71
CA ALA A 335 -5.47 3.23 -3.20
C ALA A 335 -5.20 2.70 -1.77
N PRO A 336 -5.07 3.58 -0.76
CA PRO A 336 -4.68 3.16 0.60
C PRO A 336 -5.67 2.22 1.28
N ALA A 337 -6.98 2.29 0.97
CA ALA A 337 -7.96 1.38 1.56
C ALA A 337 -7.86 -0.01 0.91
N LEU A 338 -7.68 -0.08 -0.42
CA LEU A 338 -7.43 -1.34 -1.11
C LEU A 338 -6.18 -2.03 -0.59
N ARG A 339 -5.10 -1.28 -0.34
CA ARG A 339 -3.84 -1.78 0.24
C ARG A 339 -3.94 -2.24 1.70
N ARG A 340 -5.09 -2.04 2.36
CA ARG A 340 -5.38 -2.63 3.68
C ARG A 340 -6.21 -3.90 3.58
N LEU A 341 -6.84 -4.12 2.43
CA LEU A 341 -7.64 -5.31 2.13
C LEU A 341 -6.93 -6.28 1.20
N ASP A 342 -5.75 -5.94 0.69
CA ASP A 342 -5.11 -6.67 -0.41
C ASP A 342 -4.75 -8.11 -0.03
N SER A 343 -4.05 -8.32 1.09
CA SER A 343 -3.82 -9.65 1.67
C SER A 343 -5.14 -10.40 1.91
N LEU A 344 -6.19 -9.67 2.34
CA LEU A 344 -7.52 -10.20 2.65
C LEU A 344 -8.34 -10.61 1.42
N LEU A 345 -8.04 -10.09 0.22
CA LEU A 345 -8.82 -10.34 -0.99
C LEU A 345 -8.95 -11.83 -1.33
N ILE A 346 -7.92 -12.62 -1.02
CA ILE A 346 -7.89 -14.06 -1.29
C ILE A 346 -7.95 -14.87 0.00
N VAL A 347 -7.19 -14.48 1.04
CA VAL A 347 -7.11 -15.32 2.25
C VAL A 347 -8.44 -15.41 2.99
N ALA A 348 -9.19 -14.31 3.12
CA ALA A 348 -10.46 -14.31 3.84
C ALA A 348 -11.53 -15.22 3.22
N PRO A 349 -11.86 -15.11 1.91
CA PRO A 349 -12.84 -16.02 1.30
C PRO A 349 -12.37 -17.47 1.31
N THR A 350 -11.07 -17.72 1.16
CA THR A 350 -10.56 -19.10 1.19
C THR A 350 -10.66 -19.71 2.59
N TRP A 351 -10.35 -18.95 3.65
CA TRP A 351 -10.56 -19.37 5.03
C TRP A 351 -12.04 -19.58 5.36
N ALA A 352 -12.91 -18.65 4.98
CA ALA A 352 -14.35 -18.76 5.23
C ALA A 352 -14.94 -20.00 4.54
N GLY A 353 -14.53 -20.27 3.30
CA GLY A 353 -14.93 -21.48 2.58
C GLY A 353 -14.41 -22.76 3.24
N LEU A 354 -13.13 -22.79 3.63
CA LEU A 354 -12.52 -23.99 4.21
C LEU A 354 -13.05 -24.30 5.62
N ILE A 355 -13.26 -23.28 6.46
CA ILE A 355 -13.93 -23.45 7.76
C ILE A 355 -15.38 -23.86 7.59
N GLY A 356 -16.11 -23.25 6.64
CA GLY A 356 -17.49 -23.66 6.34
C GLY A 356 -17.58 -25.14 5.96
N LEU A 357 -16.68 -25.62 5.11
CA LEU A 357 -16.58 -27.04 4.75
C LEU A 357 -16.15 -27.92 5.93
N TYR A 358 -15.20 -27.47 6.74
CA TYR A 358 -14.72 -28.19 7.92
C TYR A 358 -15.85 -28.42 8.93
N LEU A 359 -16.65 -27.39 9.22
CA LEU A 359 -17.78 -27.49 10.15
C LEU A 359 -18.89 -28.41 9.61
N GLN A 360 -19.13 -28.44 8.30
CA GLN A 360 -20.10 -29.36 7.68
C GLN A 360 -19.73 -30.84 7.80
N GLN A 361 -18.45 -31.17 7.97
CA GLN A 361 -18.01 -32.57 8.11
C GLN A 361 -18.21 -33.11 9.53
N ILE A 362 -18.34 -32.23 10.52
CA ILE A 362 -18.44 -32.59 11.94
C ILE A 362 -19.90 -32.58 12.42
N ALA A 363 -20.80 -31.87 11.72
CA ALA A 363 -22.24 -31.81 11.98
C ALA A 363 -23.00 -33.00 11.38
#